data_AF-A0A1R2CIB3-F1
#
_entry.id   AF-A0A1R2CIB3-F1
#
_cell.length_a   1.000
_cell.length_b   1.000
_cell.length_c   1.000
_cell.angle_alpha   90.00
_cell.angle_beta   90.00
_cell.angle_gamma   90.00
#
_symmetry.space_group_name_H-M   'P 1'
#
loop_
_entity.id
_entity.type
_entity.pdbx_description
1 polymer ?
#
loop_
_entity_poly.entity_id
_entity_poly.type
_entity_poly.pdbx_seq_one_letter_code
_entity_poly.pdbx_strand_id
1 'polypeptide(L)'
;MIQVMGMPEVVAPEEVLDVQNVTQLIMREREKRLNLTKEIIFQKQKNFQLENFIEELVDSLQLPQEKKVVEEIVDDTVKVGAYSANTRMMKIKKYKLKLKKYRSRVTISREFKGRSLASKMKPRHNGKFAKKTQTI
;
A
#
# COMPACT_ATOMS: atom_id res chain seq x y z
N MET A 1 -11.42 -61.11 -9.09
CA MET A 1 -10.03 -61.24 -9.60
C MET A 1 -9.38 -59.87 -9.57
N ILE A 2 -8.05 -59.87 -9.35
CA ILE A 2 -7.10 -58.75 -9.26
C ILE A 2 -6.87 -58.22 -7.83
N GLN A 3 -5.66 -58.12 -7.26
CA GLN A 3 -4.39 -58.86 -7.27
C GLN A 3 -3.47 -58.14 -6.27
N VAL A 4 -3.18 -58.81 -5.15
CA VAL A 4 -1.87 -58.95 -4.48
C VAL A 4 -1.10 -57.71 -4.00
N MET A 5 -0.92 -57.70 -2.67
CA MET A 5 0.26 -57.28 -1.86
C MET A 5 1.20 -56.20 -2.40
N GLY A 6 1.25 -55.08 -1.68
CA GLY A 6 2.48 -54.32 -1.49
C GLY A 6 2.91 -54.46 -0.03
N MET A 7 3.97 -55.23 0.22
CA MET A 7 4.75 -55.11 1.47
C MET A 7 5.19 -53.66 1.65
N PRO A 8 5.33 -53.13 2.89
CA PRO A 8 5.89 -51.81 3.07
C PRO A 8 7.32 -51.84 2.50
N GLU A 9 7.53 -50.99 1.49
CA GLU A 9 8.84 -50.74 0.91
C GLU A 9 9.80 -50.43 2.07
N VAL A 10 10.88 -51.20 2.20
CA VAL A 10 11.91 -50.92 3.22
C VAL A 10 12.69 -49.72 2.71
N VAL A 11 12.15 -48.54 3.00
CA VAL A 11 12.73 -47.25 2.69
C VAL A 11 14.07 -47.14 3.43
N ALA A 12 15.13 -46.73 2.73
CA ALA A 12 16.45 -46.55 3.33
C ALA A 12 16.33 -45.55 4.51
N PRO A 13 17.09 -45.73 5.61
CA PRO A 13 16.93 -44.90 6.81
C PRO A 13 17.11 -43.39 6.54
N GLU A 14 17.87 -43.03 5.50
CA GLU A 14 18.08 -41.66 5.04
C GLU A 14 16.81 -41.06 4.39
N GLU A 15 16.09 -41.83 3.58
CA GLU A 15 14.83 -41.41 2.94
C GLU A 15 13.67 -41.30 3.94
N VAL A 16 13.65 -42.12 5.00
CA VAL A 16 12.67 -42.01 6.09
C VAL A 16 12.85 -40.69 6.86
N LEU A 17 14.10 -40.26 7.06
CA LEU A 17 14.45 -39.00 7.71
C LEU A 17 13.96 -37.80 6.90
N ASP A 18 14.12 -37.84 5.58
CA ASP A 18 13.61 -36.78 4.67
C ASP A 18 12.08 -36.73 4.63
N VAL A 19 11.40 -37.88 4.61
CA VAL A 19 9.92 -37.93 4.66
C VAL A 19 9.39 -37.41 6.01
N GLN A 20 10.08 -37.70 7.12
CA GLN A 20 9.72 -37.15 8.44
C GLN A 20 9.93 -35.63 8.51
N ASN A 21 11.00 -35.11 7.94
CA ASN A 21 11.24 -33.66 7.88
C ASN A 21 10.19 -32.94 7.02
N VAL A 22 9.85 -33.50 5.85
CA VAL A 22 8.82 -32.94 4.96
C VAL A 22 7.44 -32.97 5.61
N THR A 23 7.07 -34.07 6.28
CA THR A 23 5.79 -34.15 6.99
C THR A 23 5.70 -33.15 8.14
N GLN A 24 6.76 -32.95 8.92
CA GLN A 24 6.81 -31.91 9.95
C GLN A 24 6.67 -30.49 9.36
N LEU A 25 7.33 -30.21 8.23
CA LEU A 25 7.19 -28.93 7.53
C LEU A 25 5.75 -28.71 7.05
N ILE A 26 5.11 -29.73 6.48
CA ILE A 26 3.71 -29.68 6.05
C ILE A 26 2.78 -29.39 7.23
N MET A 27 2.99 -30.04 8.38
CA MET A 27 2.16 -29.82 9.57
C MET A 27 2.33 -28.40 10.12
N ARG A 28 3.57 -27.87 10.19
CA ARG A 28 3.83 -26.47 10.58
C ARG A 28 3.15 -25.48 9.63
N GLU A 29 3.22 -25.70 8.33
CA GLU A 29 2.55 -24.83 7.35
C GLU A 29 1.02 -24.91 7.45
N ARG A 30 0.45 -26.09 7.75
CA ARG A 30 -0.98 -26.23 8.02
C ARG A 30 -1.41 -25.47 9.27
N GLU A 31 -0.65 -25.55 10.35
CA GLU A 31 -0.90 -24.79 11.58
C GLU A 31 -0.83 -23.28 11.34
N LYS A 32 0.19 -22.79 10.61
CA LYS A 32 0.29 -21.39 10.22
C LYS A 32 -0.92 -20.94 9.41
N ARG A 33 -1.32 -21.71 8.40
CA ARG A 33 -2.52 -21.42 7.58
C ARG A 33 -3.79 -21.36 8.43
N LEU A 34 -3.93 -22.28 9.38
CA LEU A 34 -5.07 -22.29 10.30
C LEU A 34 -5.10 -21.01 11.16
N ASN A 35 -3.96 -20.61 11.72
CA ASN A 35 -3.86 -19.40 12.53
C ASN A 35 -4.17 -18.13 11.73
N LEU A 36 -3.61 -18.01 10.52
CA LEU A 36 -3.91 -16.91 9.61
C LEU A 36 -5.40 -16.87 9.23
N THR A 37 -6.01 -18.03 9.01
CA THR A 37 -7.45 -18.11 8.70
C THR A 37 -8.30 -17.62 9.86
N LYS A 38 -7.96 -18.02 11.10
CA LYS A 38 -8.63 -17.52 12.32
C LYS A 38 -8.48 -16.00 12.45
N GLU A 39 -7.28 -15.47 12.22
CA GLU A 39 -7.01 -14.03 12.28
C GLU A 39 -7.80 -13.24 11.23
N ILE A 40 -7.87 -13.74 10.00
CA ILE A 40 -8.68 -13.15 8.92
C ILE A 40 -10.16 -13.13 9.30
N ILE A 41 -10.69 -14.24 9.83
CA ILE A 41 -12.10 -14.31 10.25
C ILE A 41 -12.37 -13.29 11.36
N PHE A 42 -11.48 -13.20 12.35
CA PHE A 42 -11.60 -12.22 13.42
C PHE A 42 -11.58 -10.77 12.90
N GLN A 43 -10.67 -10.45 11.99
CA GLN A 43 -10.61 -9.12 11.37
C GLN A 43 -11.87 -8.81 10.56
N LYS A 44 -12.41 -9.77 9.81
CA LYS A 44 -13.67 -9.61 9.07
C LYS A 44 -14.85 -9.35 10.00
N GLN A 45 -14.96 -10.10 11.09
CA GLN A 45 -16.00 -9.89 12.10
C GLN A 45 -15.90 -8.49 12.73
N LYS A 46 -14.69 -8.06 13.08
CA LYS A 46 -14.46 -6.73 13.65
C LYS A 46 -14.78 -5.61 12.65
N ASN A 47 -14.42 -5.77 11.39
CA ASN A 47 -14.76 -4.80 10.35
C ASN A 47 -16.28 -4.69 10.16
N PHE A 48 -16.98 -5.82 10.13
CA PHE A 48 -18.44 -5.83 10.06
C PHE A 48 -19.09 -5.10 11.26
N GLN A 49 -18.59 -5.32 12.48
CA GLN A 49 -19.05 -4.59 13.66
C GLN A 49 -18.81 -3.08 13.56
N LEU A 50 -17.67 -2.66 13.01
CA LEU A 50 -17.35 -1.25 12.80
C LEU A 50 -18.23 -0.62 11.72
N GLU A 51 -18.53 -1.35 10.65
CA GLU A 51 -19.43 -0.90 9.59
C GLU A 51 -20.85 -0.66 10.15
N ASN A 52 -21.39 -1.60 10.92
CA ASN A 52 -22.70 -1.43 11.58
C ASN A 52 -22.69 -0.25 12.56
N PHE A 53 -21.63 -0.08 13.35
CA PHE A 53 -21.52 1.05 14.27
C PHE A 53 -21.48 2.40 13.53
N ILE A 54 -20.82 2.45 12.37
CA ILE A 54 -20.82 3.65 11.53
C ILE A 54 -22.22 3.92 10.97
N GLU A 55 -22.94 2.88 10.56
CA GLU A 55 -24.33 3.00 10.09
C GLU A 55 -25.25 3.53 11.19
N GLU A 56 -25.18 2.96 12.40
CA GLU A 56 -25.90 3.46 13.58
C GLU A 56 -25.53 4.90 13.96
N LEU A 57 -24.25 5.28 13.81
CA LEU A 57 -23.82 6.66 14.00
C LEU A 57 -24.40 7.60 12.94
N VAL A 58 -24.45 7.16 11.69
CA VAL A 58 -25.05 7.93 10.59
C VAL A 58 -26.54 8.11 10.82
N ASP A 59 -27.25 7.07 11.24
CA ASP A 59 -28.68 7.10 11.54
C ASP A 59 -28.99 7.95 12.77
N SER A 60 -28.17 7.87 13.83
CA SER A 60 -28.32 8.75 14.99
C SER A 60 -27.99 10.22 14.68
N LEU A 61 -27.10 10.48 13.72
CA LEU A 61 -26.85 11.81 13.16
C LEU A 61 -27.96 12.30 12.21
N GLN A 62 -28.91 11.44 11.81
CA GLN A 62 -30.12 11.81 11.06
C GLN A 62 -31.28 12.33 11.95
N LEU A 63 -31.05 12.74 13.20
CA LEU A 63 -31.88 13.82 13.78
C LEU A 63 -31.53 15.12 13.06
N PRO A 64 -32.54 15.95 12.70
CA PRO A 64 -32.41 16.92 11.64
C PRO A 64 -31.30 17.89 12.02
N GLN A 65 -30.16 17.78 11.34
CA GLN A 65 -29.51 19.01 10.95
C GLN A 65 -30.60 19.72 10.16
N GLU A 66 -31.31 20.63 10.81
CA GLU A 66 -31.70 21.87 10.17
C GLU A 66 -30.43 22.29 9.44
N LYS A 67 -30.38 21.90 8.15
CA LYS A 67 -29.75 22.73 7.17
C LYS A 67 -30.40 24.05 7.48
N LYS A 68 -29.70 24.93 8.18
CA LYS A 68 -29.83 26.34 7.90
C LYS A 68 -29.64 26.36 6.41
N VAL A 69 -30.77 26.31 5.70
CA VAL A 69 -30.90 26.82 4.36
C VAL A 69 -30.57 28.29 4.60
N VAL A 70 -29.27 28.56 4.68
CA VAL A 70 -28.77 29.82 4.17
C VAL A 70 -29.30 29.74 2.76
N GLU A 71 -30.40 30.44 2.53
CA GLU A 71 -30.85 30.78 1.20
C GLU A 71 -29.63 31.48 0.59
N GLU A 72 -28.73 30.68 0.00
CA GLU A 72 -27.76 31.18 -0.93
C GLU A 72 -28.65 31.82 -1.97
N ILE A 73 -28.63 33.15 -2.02
CA ILE A 73 -29.10 33.91 -3.17
C ILE A 73 -28.24 33.39 -4.31
N VAL A 74 -28.70 32.33 -4.96
CA VAL A 74 -28.11 31.82 -6.18
C VAL A 74 -28.55 32.85 -7.20
N ASP A 75 -27.70 33.85 -7.42
CA ASP A 75 -27.74 34.60 -8.66
C ASP A 75 -27.60 33.56 -9.78
N ASP A 76 -28.72 33.13 -10.36
CA ASP A 76 -28.82 32.12 -11.43
C ASP A 76 -28.09 32.53 -12.72
N THR A 77 -27.43 33.69 -12.70
CA THR A 77 -26.47 34.07 -13.71
C THR A 77 -25.20 33.23 -13.54
N VAL A 78 -25.14 32.12 -14.29
CA VAL A 78 -23.88 31.41 -14.54
C VAL A 78 -22.91 32.42 -15.14
N LYS A 79 -22.02 32.98 -14.32
CA LYS A 79 -20.96 33.88 -14.79
C LYS A 79 -20.09 33.09 -15.75
N VAL A 80 -20.21 33.40 -17.04
CA VAL A 80 -19.47 32.74 -18.12
C VAL A 80 -17.97 32.79 -17.78
N GLY A 81 -17.33 31.61 -17.69
CA GLY A 81 -15.92 31.46 -17.32
C GLY A 81 -15.65 31.03 -15.88
N ALA A 82 -16.66 30.98 -15.01
CA ALA A 82 -16.51 30.38 -13.68
C ALA A 82 -16.50 28.85 -13.75
N TYR A 83 -15.63 28.22 -12.96
CA TYR A 83 -15.67 26.76 -12.79
C TYR A 83 -16.94 26.33 -12.04
N SER A 84 -17.48 25.17 -12.39
CA SER A 84 -18.51 24.52 -11.55
C SER A 84 -18.00 24.31 -10.13
N ALA A 85 -18.90 24.27 -9.15
CA ALA A 85 -18.56 24.07 -7.74
C ALA A 85 -17.67 22.83 -7.55
N ASN A 86 -18.00 21.74 -8.23
CA ASN A 86 -17.25 20.48 -8.19
C ASN A 86 -15.83 20.64 -8.76
N THR A 87 -15.68 21.28 -9.91
CA THR A 87 -14.36 21.53 -10.51
C THR A 87 -13.54 22.48 -9.63
N ARG A 88 -14.16 23.49 -9.04
CA ARG A 88 -13.50 24.44 -8.14
C ARG A 88 -13.00 23.75 -6.88
N MET A 89 -13.82 22.90 -6.26
CA MET A 89 -13.45 22.06 -5.11
C MET A 89 -12.23 21.19 -5.43
N MET A 90 -12.23 20.49 -6.56
CA MET A 90 -11.09 19.66 -6.99
C MET A 90 -9.82 20.49 -7.19
N LYS A 91 -9.92 21.66 -7.81
CA LYS A 91 -8.77 22.57 -8.03
C LYS A 91 -8.21 23.10 -6.71
N ILE A 92 -9.06 23.50 -5.77
CA ILE A 92 -8.65 23.95 -4.44
C ILE A 92 -7.94 22.83 -3.70
N LYS A 93 -8.50 21.60 -3.69
CA LYS A 93 -7.88 20.43 -3.06
C LYS A 93 -6.49 20.16 -3.64
N LYS A 94 -6.37 20.15 -4.98
CA LYS A 94 -5.09 19.95 -5.68
C LYS A 94 -4.06 21.03 -5.31
N TYR A 95 -4.48 22.29 -5.24
CA TYR A 95 -3.61 23.40 -4.86
C TYR A 95 -3.11 23.29 -3.42
N LYS A 96 -3.98 22.97 -2.46
CA LYS A 96 -3.59 22.76 -1.05
C LYS A 96 -2.59 21.61 -0.90
N LEU A 97 -2.78 20.51 -1.62
CA LEU A 97 -1.83 19.39 -1.65
C LEU A 97 -0.48 19.80 -2.27
N LYS A 98 -0.49 20.60 -3.34
CA LYS A 98 0.74 21.17 -3.93
C LYS A 98 1.50 21.98 -2.87
N LEU A 99 0.84 22.92 -2.20
CA LEU A 99 1.48 23.72 -1.13
C LEU A 99 2.04 22.85 -0.01
N LYS A 100 1.31 21.82 0.44
CA LYS A 100 1.80 20.87 1.45
C LYS A 100 3.10 20.19 1.00
N LYS A 101 3.17 19.75 -0.26
CA LYS A 101 4.38 19.16 -0.87
C LYS A 101 5.56 20.14 -0.97
N TYR A 102 5.31 21.41 -1.28
CA TYR A 102 6.38 22.43 -1.31
C TYR A 102 6.87 22.80 0.10
N ARG A 103 5.96 22.85 1.08
CA ARG A 103 6.28 23.19 2.48
C ARG A 103 6.99 22.05 3.20
N SER A 104 6.69 20.80 2.86
CA SER A 104 7.50 19.68 3.32
C SER A 104 8.90 19.90 2.76
N ARG A 105 9.87 20.25 3.61
CA ARG A 105 11.31 20.37 3.30
C ARG A 105 11.89 18.98 2.97
N VAL A 106 11.27 18.29 2.04
CA VAL A 106 11.79 17.04 1.49
C VAL A 106 12.98 17.47 0.67
N THR A 107 14.18 17.07 1.08
CA THR A 107 15.32 17.01 0.19
C THR A 107 14.85 16.22 -1.01
N ILE A 108 14.56 16.90 -2.12
CA ILE A 108 14.19 16.25 -3.36
C ILE A 108 15.47 15.54 -3.82
N SER A 109 15.69 14.35 -3.26
CA SER A 109 16.41 13.28 -3.89
C SER A 109 15.59 12.97 -5.13
N ARG A 110 15.76 13.79 -6.17
CA ARG A 110 15.56 13.30 -7.53
C ARG A 110 16.59 12.19 -7.59
N GLU A 111 16.16 10.97 -7.30
CA GLU A 111 16.93 9.74 -7.45
C GLU A 111 17.23 9.59 -8.95
N PHE A 112 18.06 10.47 -9.47
CA PHE A 112 18.55 10.42 -10.84
C PHE A 112 19.70 9.41 -10.81
N LYS A 113 19.34 8.14 -10.54
CA LYS A 113 20.27 7.04 -10.26
C LYS A 113 21.40 6.99 -11.29
N GLY A 114 21.10 7.22 -12.56
CA GLY A 114 22.12 7.25 -13.63
C GLY A 114 23.10 8.44 -13.55
N ARG A 115 22.60 9.68 -13.43
CA ARG A 115 23.48 10.88 -13.45
C ARG A 115 24.25 11.06 -12.14
N SER A 116 23.68 10.67 -11.00
CA SER A 116 24.35 10.77 -9.70
C SER A 116 25.48 9.74 -9.56
N LEU A 117 25.27 8.50 -10.00
CA LEU A 117 26.33 7.47 -10.02
C LEU A 117 27.46 7.88 -10.96
N ALA A 118 27.15 8.28 -12.20
CA ALA A 118 28.17 8.74 -13.15
C ALA A 118 28.93 9.98 -12.65
N SER A 119 28.26 10.92 -11.98
CA SER A 119 28.88 12.11 -11.38
C SER A 119 29.79 11.79 -10.20
N LYS A 120 29.46 10.78 -9.38
CA LYS A 120 30.30 10.33 -8.27
C LYS A 120 31.62 9.70 -8.75
N MET A 121 31.58 8.98 -9.87
CA MET A 121 32.76 8.29 -10.42
C MET A 121 33.69 9.20 -11.24
N LYS A 122 33.25 10.41 -11.61
CA LYS A 122 34.08 11.35 -12.38
C LYS A 122 35.19 11.96 -11.51
N PRO A 123 36.43 12.04 -12.01
CA PRO A 123 37.53 12.63 -11.26
C PRO A 123 37.26 14.10 -10.95
N ARG A 124 37.70 14.55 -9.77
CA ARG A 124 37.53 15.93 -9.30
C ARG A 124 38.82 16.47 -8.70
N HIS A 125 39.04 17.77 -8.90
CA HIS A 125 40.09 18.53 -8.25
C HIS A 125 39.43 19.77 -7.63
N ASN A 126 39.60 19.98 -6.31
CA ASN A 126 38.92 21.04 -5.55
C ASN A 126 37.40 21.10 -5.79
N GLY A 127 36.75 19.92 -5.81
CA GLY A 127 35.30 19.80 -5.97
C GLY A 127 34.76 19.96 -7.41
N LYS A 128 35.58 20.42 -8.36
CA LYS A 128 35.25 20.57 -9.79
C LYS A 128 35.63 19.33 -10.58
N PHE A 129 34.87 18.97 -11.61
CA PHE A 129 35.21 17.85 -12.49
C PHE A 129 36.52 18.13 -13.25
N ALA A 130 37.43 17.16 -13.26
CA ALA A 130 38.69 17.19 -14.00
C ALA A 130 38.69 16.13 -15.11
N LYS A 131 39.45 16.36 -16.18
CA LYS A 131 39.73 15.30 -17.17
C LYS A 131 40.77 14.36 -16.57
N LYS A 132 40.67 13.06 -16.84
CA LYS A 132 41.68 12.09 -16.42
C LYS A 132 42.95 12.41 -17.22
N THR A 133 43.92 13.07 -16.59
CA THR A 133 45.26 13.25 -17.16
C THR A 133 45.87 11.87 -17.28
N GLN A 134 46.26 11.47 -18.50
CA GLN A 134 47.04 10.25 -18.71
C GLN A 134 48.39 10.45 -18.02
N THR A 135 48.61 9.80 -16.89
CA THR A 135 49.96 9.58 -16.38
C THR A 135 50.62 8.57 -17.30
N ILE A 136 51.65 9.01 -18.02
CA ILE A 136 52.68 8.17 -18.65
C ILE A 136 53.49 7.49 -17.54
#